data_AF-A0AAV3Z9F6-F1
#
_entry.id   AF-A0AAV3Z9F6-F1
#
_cell.length_a   1.000
_cell.length_b   1.000
_cell.length_c   1.000
_cell.angle_alpha   90.00
_cell.angle_beta   90.00
_cell.angle_gamma   90.00
#
_symmetry.space_group_name_H-M   'P 1'
#
loop_
_entity.id
_entity.type
_entity.pdbx_description
1 polymer ?
#
loop_
_entity_poly.entity_id
_entity_poly.type
_entity_poly.pdbx_seq_one_letter_code
_entity_poly.pdbx_strand_id
1 'polypeptide(L)'
;MTSVDSHSRDLELLLWLLPPFEPAGFFPYLTLVLEKYLISSVALAISAISARVVGSSQKECLRVAKFGQVCVPRYWISKVFPKTNSVYFVSRRKAQIALSRRNELCKSIGGYLVELDSLEEQLFVTQILKDHDIHFAITGANDFKREGTFVYYNSKKPIPALKWWPGMPDNWKNAEDCVQIWWGGLNDINCEGRCPHICEIRLKV
;
A
#
# COMPACT_ATOMS: atom_id res chain seq x y z
N MET A 1 44.13 -46.69 -47.01
CA MET A 1 44.31 -46.78 -48.48
C MET A 1 42.94 -46.90 -49.10
N THR A 2 42.60 -45.91 -49.93
CA THR A 2 41.77 -45.98 -51.14
C THR A 2 40.83 -47.18 -51.34
N SER A 3 39.55 -46.85 -51.53
CA SER A 3 38.63 -47.32 -52.59
C SER A 3 38.75 -48.77 -53.07
N VAL A 4 37.66 -49.53 -52.97
CA VAL A 4 37.35 -50.54 -53.98
C VAL A 4 35.86 -50.56 -54.26
N ASP A 5 35.50 -50.16 -55.48
CA ASP A 5 34.21 -50.39 -56.14
C ASP A 5 33.96 -51.89 -56.32
N SER A 6 32.69 -52.29 -56.34
CA SER A 6 32.28 -53.44 -57.15
C SER A 6 30.86 -53.27 -57.68
N HIS A 7 30.76 -53.52 -58.99
CA HIS A 7 29.62 -53.34 -59.87
C HIS A 7 28.48 -54.35 -59.64
N SER A 8 27.26 -53.82 -59.70
CA SER A 8 26.11 -54.22 -60.56
C SER A 8 26.01 -55.68 -61.03
N ARG A 9 24.87 -56.30 -60.73
CA ARG A 9 24.05 -57.07 -61.69
C ARG A 9 22.61 -57.26 -61.18
N ASP A 10 21.69 -56.59 -61.87
CA ASP A 10 20.45 -57.08 -62.51
C ASP A 10 19.44 -57.96 -61.73
N LEU A 11 18.27 -57.35 -61.50
CA LEU A 11 16.94 -57.68 -62.06
C LEU A 11 16.33 -59.09 -61.94
N GLU A 12 15.06 -59.02 -61.50
CA GLU A 12 13.90 -59.87 -61.77
C GLU A 12 13.47 -60.96 -60.76
N LEU A 13 12.30 -60.65 -60.17
CA LEU A 13 11.11 -61.48 -60.07
C LEU A 13 11.19 -62.77 -59.24
N LEU A 14 10.61 -62.72 -58.04
CA LEU A 14 9.83 -63.83 -57.46
C LEU A 14 8.78 -63.28 -56.49
N LEU A 15 7.50 -63.43 -56.89
CA LEU A 15 6.32 -63.31 -56.03
C LEU A 15 6.31 -64.37 -54.90
N TRP A 16 5.50 -64.10 -53.87
CA TRP A 16 5.10 -64.93 -52.69
C TRP A 16 6.14 -64.93 -51.54
N LEU A 17 5.85 -64.52 -50.29
CA LEU A 17 4.76 -64.89 -49.37
C LEU A 17 4.55 -63.80 -48.26
N LEU A 18 3.29 -63.66 -47.82
CA LEU A 18 2.65 -62.81 -46.75
C LEU A 18 3.38 -62.73 -45.38
N PRO A 19 2.96 -61.94 -44.33
CA PRO A 19 1.67 -61.22 -44.01
C PRO A 19 1.92 -59.80 -43.37
N PRO A 20 1.13 -59.14 -42.46
CA PRO A 20 -0.27 -59.26 -41.96
C PRO A 20 -1.07 -57.91 -41.81
N PHE A 21 -2.30 -57.99 -41.26
CA PHE A 21 -2.96 -57.03 -40.32
C PHE A 21 -3.52 -55.64 -40.77
N GLU A 22 -4.87 -55.52 -40.73
CA GLU A 22 -5.79 -54.49 -40.14
C GLU A 22 -5.35 -53.02 -39.82
N PRO A 23 -6.26 -52.07 -39.45
CA PRO A 23 -7.63 -51.75 -39.91
C PRO A 23 -7.96 -50.21 -39.96
N ALA A 24 -9.22 -49.92 -40.31
CA ALA A 24 -10.11 -48.88 -39.75
C ALA A 24 -9.91 -47.38 -40.03
N GLY A 25 -10.99 -46.80 -40.58
CA GLY A 25 -11.23 -45.36 -40.68
C GLY A 25 -11.53 -44.73 -39.32
N PHE A 26 -11.21 -43.43 -39.23
CA PHE A 26 -11.38 -42.63 -38.02
C PHE A 26 -12.36 -41.47 -38.26
N PHE A 27 -13.27 -41.34 -37.31
CA PHE A 27 -14.46 -40.49 -37.26
C PHE A 27 -14.17 -38.98 -37.14
N PRO A 28 -15.03 -38.10 -37.71
CA PRO A 28 -15.00 -36.66 -37.47
C PRO A 28 -15.75 -36.33 -36.18
N TYR A 29 -15.18 -36.67 -35.02
CA TYR A 29 -15.72 -36.25 -33.71
C TYR A 29 -14.65 -35.67 -32.78
N LEU A 30 -13.37 -35.67 -33.18
CA LEU A 30 -12.27 -35.25 -32.32
C LEU A 30 -12.00 -33.72 -32.34
N THR A 31 -12.44 -33.01 -33.38
CA THR A 31 -12.19 -31.55 -33.49
C THR A 31 -13.13 -30.72 -32.61
N LEU A 32 -14.37 -31.15 -32.35
CA LEU A 32 -15.32 -30.41 -31.51
C LEU A 32 -15.07 -30.58 -30.00
N VAL A 33 -14.42 -31.66 -29.58
CA VAL A 33 -14.14 -31.91 -28.16
C VAL A 33 -12.97 -31.05 -27.67
N LEU A 34 -11.96 -30.83 -28.52
CA LEU A 34 -10.80 -30.01 -28.19
C LEU A 34 -11.14 -28.52 -28.10
N GLU A 35 -12.00 -27.98 -28.97
CA GLU A 35 -12.43 -26.57 -28.89
C GLU A 35 -13.25 -26.29 -27.62
N LYS A 36 -14.17 -27.19 -27.24
CA LYS A 36 -14.94 -27.05 -25.99
C LYS A 36 -14.05 -27.17 -24.75
N TYR A 37 -13.06 -28.07 -24.77
CA TYR A 37 -12.09 -28.21 -23.68
C TYR A 37 -11.16 -26.99 -23.57
N LEU A 38 -10.70 -26.42 -24.69
CA LEU A 38 -9.87 -25.22 -24.71
C LEU A 38 -10.65 -24.02 -24.13
N ILE A 39 -11.90 -23.83 -24.56
CA ILE A 39 -12.75 -22.72 -24.09
C ILE A 39 -13.09 -22.88 -22.59
N SER A 40 -13.38 -24.09 -22.11
CA SER A 40 -13.65 -24.34 -20.68
C SER A 40 -12.41 -24.12 -19.81
N SER A 41 -11.24 -24.57 -20.26
CA SER A 41 -9.98 -24.44 -19.52
C SER A 41 -9.52 -22.98 -19.45
N VAL A 42 -9.68 -22.23 -20.55
CA VAL A 42 -9.38 -20.80 -20.62
C VAL A 42 -10.38 -19.98 -19.80
N ALA A 43 -11.68 -20.32 -19.80
CA ALA A 43 -12.68 -19.65 -18.97
C ALA A 43 -12.45 -19.85 -17.45
N LEU A 44 -12.10 -21.07 -17.03
CA LEU A 44 -11.67 -21.37 -15.65
C LEU A 44 -10.41 -20.58 -15.28
N ALA A 45 -9.42 -20.50 -16.19
CA ALA A 45 -8.22 -19.70 -15.97
C ALA A 45 -8.52 -18.19 -15.87
N ILE A 46 -9.39 -17.63 -16.71
CA ILE A 46 -9.76 -16.19 -16.67
C ILE A 46 -10.53 -15.86 -15.38
N SER A 47 -11.43 -16.72 -14.93
CA SER A 47 -12.12 -16.54 -13.64
C SER A 47 -11.16 -16.60 -12.44
N ALA A 48 -10.11 -17.44 -12.52
CA ALA A 48 -9.06 -17.50 -11.51
C ALA A 48 -8.09 -16.29 -11.56
N ILE A 49 -7.87 -15.69 -12.75
CA ILE A 49 -7.03 -14.49 -12.92
C ILE A 49 -7.77 -13.23 -12.44
N SER A 50 -9.08 -13.13 -12.65
CA SER A 50 -9.90 -12.02 -12.11
C SER A 50 -9.92 -11.98 -10.56
N ALA A 51 -9.64 -13.10 -9.90
CA ALA A 51 -9.60 -13.18 -8.44
C ALA A 51 -8.28 -12.69 -7.82
N ARG A 52 -7.26 -12.34 -8.63
CA ARG A 52 -5.91 -11.98 -8.12
C ARG A 52 -5.51 -10.50 -8.27
N VAL A 53 -6.43 -9.61 -8.66
CA VAL A 53 -6.20 -8.15 -8.62
C VAL A 53 -7.22 -7.45 -7.69
N VAL A 54 -7.51 -8.07 -6.55
CA VAL A 54 -7.96 -7.32 -5.37
C VAL A 54 -6.75 -7.24 -4.47
N GLY A 55 -5.98 -6.14 -4.58
CA GLY A 55 -4.91 -5.85 -3.64
C GLY A 55 -5.50 -5.90 -2.24
N SER A 56 -5.16 -6.94 -1.49
CA SER A 56 -5.83 -7.21 -0.22
C SER A 56 -5.63 -6.01 0.69
N SER A 57 -6.72 -5.32 1.02
CA SER A 57 -6.81 -4.36 2.10
C SER A 57 -6.67 -5.09 3.44
N GLN A 58 -5.51 -5.71 3.70
CA GLN A 58 -5.21 -6.33 4.99
C GLN A 58 -5.21 -5.21 6.03
N LYS A 59 -6.22 -5.25 6.90
CA LYS A 59 -6.34 -4.38 8.06
C LYS A 59 -5.78 -5.11 9.27
N GLU A 60 -5.01 -4.40 10.08
CA GLU A 60 -4.61 -4.83 11.40
C GLU A 60 -5.48 -4.11 12.42
N CYS A 61 -5.98 -4.85 13.40
CA CYS A 61 -6.96 -4.34 14.33
C CYS A 61 -6.45 -4.41 15.76
N LEU A 62 -6.34 -3.25 16.40
CA LEU A 62 -6.00 -3.13 17.81
C LEU A 62 -7.29 -3.20 18.66
N ARG A 63 -7.29 -4.06 19.68
CA ARG A 63 -8.34 -4.00 20.71
C ARG A 63 -7.99 -2.88 21.68
N VAL A 64 -8.86 -1.87 21.75
CA VAL A 64 -8.72 -0.73 22.63
C VAL A 64 -9.80 -0.84 23.70
N ALA A 65 -9.39 -0.98 24.96
CA ALA A 65 -10.24 -1.40 26.08
C ALA A 65 -11.57 -0.62 26.22
N LYS A 66 -11.63 0.66 25.79
CA LYS A 66 -12.83 1.50 25.82
C LYS A 66 -13.55 1.68 24.47
N PHE A 67 -12.90 1.41 23.34
CA PHE A 67 -13.40 1.75 21.99
C PHE A 67 -13.69 0.53 21.13
N GLY A 68 -13.56 -0.68 21.69
CA GLY A 68 -13.70 -1.91 20.93
C GLY A 68 -12.49 -2.13 20.03
N GLN A 69 -12.73 -2.53 18.78
CA GLN A 69 -11.71 -2.91 17.83
C GLN A 69 -11.47 -1.79 16.80
N VAL A 70 -10.28 -1.18 16.80
CA VAL A 70 -9.88 -0.18 15.80
C VAL A 70 -9.01 -0.86 14.74
N CYS A 71 -9.44 -0.79 13.48
CA CYS A 71 -8.75 -1.44 12.36
C CYS A 71 -8.11 -0.41 11.42
N VAL A 72 -6.79 -0.49 11.25
CA VAL A 72 -6.00 0.35 10.33
C VAL A 72 -5.34 -0.52 9.25
N PRO A 73 -4.91 0.04 8.10
CA PRO A 73 -4.13 -0.75 7.15
C PRO A 73 -2.88 -1.32 7.83
N ARG A 74 -2.57 -2.60 7.61
CA ARG A 74 -1.49 -3.35 8.29
C ARG A 74 -0.11 -2.67 8.26
N TYR A 75 0.12 -1.80 7.28
CA TYR A 75 1.38 -1.07 7.15
C TYR A 75 1.44 0.22 7.97
N TRP A 76 0.42 0.54 8.76
CA TRP A 76 0.46 1.69 9.66
C TRP A 76 1.06 1.29 11.00
N ILE A 77 1.80 2.21 11.60
CA ILE A 77 2.37 2.00 12.94
C ILE A 77 1.36 2.51 13.96
N SER A 78 1.00 1.71 14.96
CA SER A 78 0.12 2.13 16.05
C SER A 78 0.85 2.17 17.40
N LYS A 79 0.67 3.23 18.18
CA LYS A 79 1.19 3.35 19.56
C LYS A 79 0.15 3.97 20.48
N VAL A 80 0.01 3.41 21.68
CA VAL A 80 -0.87 3.93 22.73
C VAL A 80 -0.08 4.88 23.61
N PHE A 81 -0.65 6.05 23.92
CA PHE A 81 -0.13 6.97 24.93
C PHE A 81 -1.04 6.92 26.16
N PRO A 82 -0.63 6.23 27.24
CA PRO A 82 -1.49 6.01 28.40
C PRO A 82 -1.93 7.30 29.09
N LYS A 83 -1.10 8.36 29.06
CA LYS A 83 -1.33 9.59 29.82
C LYS A 83 -2.57 10.35 29.38
N THR A 84 -2.77 10.47 28.06
CA THR A 84 -3.94 11.15 27.46
C THR A 84 -5.02 10.16 27.05
N ASN A 85 -4.79 8.85 27.27
CA ASN A 85 -5.63 7.78 26.75
C ASN A 85 -5.82 7.94 25.22
N SER A 86 -4.73 8.24 24.51
CA SER A 86 -4.75 8.42 23.05
C SER A 86 -4.09 7.23 22.33
N VAL A 87 -4.51 6.98 21.09
CA VAL A 87 -3.83 6.05 20.18
C VAL A 87 -3.39 6.81 18.94
N TYR A 88 -2.12 6.67 18.58
CA TYR A 88 -1.52 7.32 17.41
C TYR A 88 -1.29 6.30 16.31
N PHE A 89 -1.58 6.71 15.08
CA PHE A 89 -1.38 5.89 13.90
C PHE A 89 -0.56 6.65 12.87
N VAL A 90 0.63 6.13 12.52
CA VAL A 90 1.54 6.75 11.54
C VAL A 90 1.47 5.98 10.22
N SER A 91 1.17 6.68 9.13
CA SER A 91 1.22 6.08 7.80
C SER A 91 2.68 5.85 7.38
N ARG A 92 3.08 4.63 7.01
CA ARG A 92 4.45 4.41 6.48
C ARG A 92 4.66 4.97 5.07
N ARG A 93 3.62 4.97 4.24
CA ARG A 93 3.72 5.45 2.86
C ARG A 93 3.53 6.96 2.82
N LYS A 94 4.44 7.64 2.14
CA LYS A 94 4.32 9.06 1.84
C LYS A 94 3.24 9.28 0.77
N ALA A 95 2.41 10.28 0.95
CA ALA A 95 1.38 10.66 -0.01
C ALA A 95 1.44 12.17 -0.27
N GLN A 96 1.16 12.56 -1.52
CA GLN A 96 0.96 13.95 -1.93
C GLN A 96 -0.54 14.19 -2.01
N ILE A 97 -1.12 14.60 -0.88
CA ILE A 97 -2.55 14.82 -0.72
C ILE A 97 -2.76 15.99 0.24
N ALA A 98 -3.83 16.75 0.01
CA ALA A 98 -4.21 17.88 0.85
C ALA A 98 -4.47 17.47 2.31
N LEU A 99 -4.30 18.44 3.22
CA LEU A 99 -4.53 18.24 4.66
C LEU A 99 -5.95 17.76 4.96
N SER A 100 -6.94 18.28 4.23
CA SER A 100 -8.34 17.86 4.29
C SER A 100 -8.49 16.35 4.06
N ARG A 101 -7.85 15.84 3.01
CA ARG A 101 -7.89 14.42 2.64
C ARG A 101 -7.19 13.55 3.68
N ARG A 102 -6.07 14.00 4.24
CA ARG A 102 -5.40 13.29 5.35
C ARG A 102 -6.32 13.19 6.57
N ASN A 103 -7.03 14.28 6.90
CA ASN A 103 -7.98 14.28 8.02
C ASN A 103 -9.18 13.36 7.76
N GLU A 104 -9.68 13.26 6.53
CA GLU A 104 -10.72 12.27 6.17
C GLU A 104 -10.25 10.84 6.38
N LEU A 105 -9.00 10.52 6.03
CA LEU A 105 -8.42 9.20 6.29
C LEU A 105 -8.36 8.91 7.79
N CYS A 106 -7.94 9.88 8.61
CA CYS A 106 -7.98 9.73 10.06
C CYS A 106 -9.41 9.57 10.61
N LYS A 107 -10.38 10.32 10.07
CA LYS A 107 -11.80 10.18 10.43
C LYS A 107 -12.36 8.81 10.08
N SER A 108 -11.91 8.20 8.99
CA SER A 108 -12.36 6.86 8.58
C SER A 108 -11.99 5.75 9.58
N ILE A 109 -11.03 6.01 10.46
CA ILE A 109 -10.62 5.09 11.55
C ILE A 109 -11.09 5.56 12.93
N GLY A 110 -12.00 6.54 12.98
CA GLY A 110 -12.56 7.08 14.22
C GLY A 110 -11.69 8.13 14.91
N GLY A 111 -10.66 8.64 14.22
CA GLY A 111 -9.75 9.66 14.73
C GLY A 111 -9.80 10.96 13.94
N TYR A 112 -8.71 11.71 14.02
CA TYR A 112 -8.46 12.93 13.26
C TYR A 112 -6.93 13.10 13.11
N LEU A 113 -6.47 14.03 12.29
CA LEU A 113 -5.04 14.36 12.21
C LEU A 113 -4.51 14.74 13.59
N VAL A 114 -3.32 14.30 13.96
CA VAL A 114 -2.77 14.51 15.32
C VAL A 114 -2.78 15.99 15.74
N GLU A 115 -3.27 16.23 16.96
CA GLU A 115 -3.26 17.55 17.60
C GLU A 115 -2.38 17.48 18.85
N LEU A 116 -1.15 17.98 18.75
CA LEU A 116 -0.15 17.91 19.82
C LEU A 116 -0.48 18.94 20.92
N ASP A 117 -1.09 18.51 22.01
CA ASP A 117 -1.56 19.42 23.06
C ASP A 117 -0.48 19.75 24.10
N SER A 118 0.69 19.11 24.02
CA SER A 118 1.81 19.37 24.94
C SER A 118 3.17 19.02 24.35
N LEU A 119 4.23 19.56 24.95
CA LEU A 119 5.61 19.15 24.64
C LEU A 119 5.85 17.65 24.89
N GLU A 120 5.21 17.09 25.91
CA GLU A 120 5.33 15.66 26.21
C GLU A 120 4.70 14.79 25.11
N GLU A 121 3.54 15.20 24.60
CA GLU A 121 2.91 14.54 23.46
C GLU A 121 3.75 14.70 22.19
N GLN A 122 4.33 15.88 21.95
CA GLN A 122 5.27 16.11 20.86
C GLN A 122 6.48 15.17 20.96
N LEU A 123 7.07 15.01 22.14
CA LEU A 123 8.19 14.10 22.38
C LEU A 123 7.79 12.65 22.18
N PHE A 124 6.62 12.25 22.68
CA PHE A 124 6.08 10.90 22.49
C PHE A 124 5.94 10.57 21.01
N VAL A 125 5.26 11.42 20.23
CA VAL A 125 5.09 11.24 18.79
C VAL A 125 6.44 11.25 18.06
N THR A 126 7.36 12.13 18.44
CA THR A 126 8.73 12.16 17.91
C THR A 126 9.45 10.84 18.15
N GLN A 127 9.26 10.21 19.31
CA GLN A 127 9.86 8.92 19.61
C GLN A 127 9.28 7.80 18.72
N ILE A 128 7.97 7.79 18.46
CA ILE A 128 7.36 6.87 17.48
C ILE A 128 8.08 6.99 16.13
N LEU A 129 8.32 8.21 15.68
CA LEU A 129 8.97 8.47 14.41
C LEU A 129 10.42 7.96 14.38
N LYS A 130 11.19 8.21 15.45
CA LYS A 130 12.58 7.73 15.58
C LYS A 130 12.68 6.21 15.64
N ASP A 131 11.85 5.55 16.45
CA ASP A 131 11.84 4.09 16.62
C ASP A 131 11.55 3.34 15.31
N HIS A 132 10.94 4.02 14.35
CA HIS A 132 10.53 3.46 13.07
C HIS A 132 11.23 4.09 11.85
N ASP A 133 12.31 4.86 12.07
CA ASP A 133 13.11 5.52 11.02
C ASP A 133 12.28 6.41 10.06
N ILE A 134 11.26 7.07 10.60
CA ILE A 134 10.45 8.06 9.89
C ILE A 134 10.97 9.43 10.28
N HIS A 135 11.57 10.15 9.34
CA HIS A 135 12.24 11.43 9.64
C HIS A 135 11.26 12.58 9.93
N PHE A 136 10.10 12.55 9.28
CA PHE A 136 9.06 13.56 9.42
C PHE A 136 7.67 13.02 9.08
N ALA A 137 6.63 13.65 9.59
CA ALA A 137 5.25 13.37 9.23
C ALA A 137 4.33 14.60 9.40
N ILE A 138 3.28 14.68 8.58
CA ILE A 138 2.28 15.76 8.65
C ILE A 138 1.42 15.61 9.90
N THR A 139 1.20 16.74 10.57
CA THR A 139 0.33 16.89 11.74
C THR A 139 -1.02 17.48 11.34
N GLY A 140 -1.90 17.77 12.32
CA GLY A 140 -3.12 18.54 12.09
C GLY A 140 -2.93 20.06 12.06
N ALA A 141 -1.76 20.60 12.40
CA ALA A 141 -1.56 22.05 12.48
C ALA A 141 -1.41 22.69 11.09
N ASN A 142 -1.97 23.90 10.95
CA ASN A 142 -2.02 24.71 9.73
C ASN A 142 -2.31 26.16 10.08
N ASP A 143 -2.05 27.09 9.17
CA ASP A 143 -2.35 28.52 9.32
C ASP A 143 -3.09 29.11 8.10
N PHE A 144 -3.81 28.27 7.35
CA PHE A 144 -4.66 28.63 6.19
C PHE A 144 -5.50 29.90 6.32
N LYS A 145 -5.93 30.25 7.53
CA LYS A 145 -6.77 31.42 7.77
C LYS A 145 -5.98 32.71 7.93
N ARG A 146 -4.79 32.63 8.53
CA ARG A 146 -3.95 33.77 8.86
C ARG A 146 -2.52 33.27 9.07
N GLU A 147 -1.67 33.62 8.12
CA GLU A 147 -0.23 33.40 8.14
C GLU A 147 0.39 33.66 9.53
N GLY A 148 1.21 32.72 9.99
CA GLY A 148 1.89 32.76 11.29
C GLY A 148 0.97 32.49 12.48
N THR A 149 -0.31 32.18 12.26
CA THR A 149 -1.27 31.80 13.32
C THR A 149 -1.75 30.37 13.13
N PHE A 150 -1.02 29.45 13.75
CA PHE A 150 -1.28 28.02 13.61
C PHE A 150 -2.45 27.55 14.48
N VAL A 151 -3.37 26.82 13.85
CA VAL A 151 -4.51 26.16 14.46
C VAL A 151 -4.58 24.70 14.01
N TYR A 152 -5.22 23.86 14.81
CA TYR A 152 -5.48 22.49 14.41
C TYR A 152 -6.64 22.38 13.42
N TYR A 153 -6.47 21.53 12.41
CA TYR A 153 -7.44 21.36 11.33
C TYR A 153 -8.76 20.81 11.84
N ASN A 154 -8.76 19.93 12.83
CA ASN A 154 -9.99 19.29 13.31
C ASN A 154 -10.68 20.10 14.42
N SER A 155 -10.02 20.39 15.54
CA SER A 155 -10.61 21.11 16.68
C SER A 155 -10.71 22.62 16.46
N LYS A 156 -9.97 23.17 15.48
CA LYS A 156 -9.84 24.61 15.23
C LYS A 156 -9.22 25.40 16.39
N LYS A 157 -8.64 24.71 17.38
CA LYS A 157 -7.94 25.34 18.50
C LYS A 157 -6.55 25.83 18.06
N PRO A 158 -6.04 26.93 18.63
CA PRO A 158 -4.64 27.32 18.47
C PRO A 158 -3.71 26.20 18.94
N ILE A 159 -2.57 26.04 18.28
CA ILE A 159 -1.53 25.14 18.80
C ILE A 159 -0.93 25.72 20.10
N PRO A 160 -0.56 24.89 21.08
CA PRO A 160 0.13 25.37 22.28
C PRO A 160 1.59 25.75 21.96
N ALA A 161 2.33 26.18 22.97
CA ALA A 161 3.77 26.41 22.87
C ALA A 161 4.51 25.07 22.67
N LEU A 162 4.74 24.72 21.41
CA LEU A 162 5.48 23.54 20.97
C LEU A 162 6.89 23.90 20.51
N LYS A 163 7.77 22.90 20.45
CA LYS A 163 9.14 23.11 19.98
C LYS A 163 9.18 23.14 18.44
N TRP A 164 9.53 24.27 17.88
CA TRP A 164 9.87 24.42 16.46
C TRP A 164 11.32 24.02 16.20
N TRP A 165 11.62 23.60 14.99
CA TRP A 165 13.01 23.47 14.53
C TRP A 165 13.65 24.87 14.52
N PRO A 166 14.95 25.04 14.86
CA PRO A 166 15.63 26.33 14.76
C PRO A 166 15.42 27.02 13.40
N GLY A 167 14.87 28.24 13.43
CA GLY A 167 14.58 29.01 12.22
C GLY A 167 13.17 28.82 11.66
N MET A 168 12.35 27.93 12.23
CA MET A 168 10.97 27.67 11.83
C MET A 168 9.96 28.33 12.77
N PRO A 169 8.75 28.66 12.29
CA PRO A 169 8.33 28.57 10.88
C PRO A 169 8.96 29.66 9.99
N ASP A 170 9.25 29.35 8.72
CA ASP A 170 9.91 30.27 7.78
C ASP A 170 9.06 30.68 6.57
N ASN A 171 7.90 30.06 6.41
CA ASN A 171 6.97 30.18 5.30
C ASN A 171 7.67 30.24 3.94
N TRP A 172 8.46 29.21 3.63
CA TRP A 172 9.31 29.22 2.45
C TRP A 172 8.51 29.53 1.17
N LYS A 173 8.91 30.61 0.47
CA LYS A 173 8.25 31.13 -0.74
C LYS A 173 6.78 31.55 -0.56
N ASN A 174 6.34 31.84 0.67
CA ASN A 174 4.96 32.19 1.00
C ASN A 174 3.96 31.09 0.57
N ALA A 175 4.30 29.83 0.79
CA ALA A 175 3.56 28.69 0.27
C ALA A 175 3.47 27.49 1.24
N GLU A 176 3.65 27.72 2.54
CA GLU A 176 3.79 26.66 3.55
C GLU A 176 2.74 26.71 4.66
N ASP A 177 1.50 26.40 4.30
CA ASP A 177 0.38 26.52 5.27
C ASP A 177 0.13 25.27 6.15
N CYS A 178 0.93 24.22 6.04
CA CYS A 178 0.78 22.97 6.80
C CYS A 178 1.95 22.74 7.73
N VAL A 179 1.76 22.00 8.83
CA VAL A 179 2.86 21.69 9.75
C VAL A 179 3.19 20.21 9.75
N GLN A 180 4.47 19.90 9.57
CA GLN A 180 5.04 18.59 9.83
C GLN A 180 5.86 18.59 11.11
N ILE A 181 5.95 17.42 11.74
CA ILE A 181 6.87 17.18 12.86
C ILE A 181 8.08 16.41 12.34
N TRP A 182 9.27 16.89 12.69
CA TRP A 182 10.55 16.22 12.50
C TRP A 182 11.13 15.77 13.84
N TRP A 183 12.23 14.99 13.80
CA TRP A 183 12.99 14.63 15.00
C TRP A 183 13.47 15.82 15.84
N GLY A 184 13.70 16.97 15.21
CA GLY A 184 14.22 18.18 15.85
C GLY A 184 13.14 19.15 16.38
N GLY A 185 11.91 19.04 15.89
CA GLY A 185 10.83 19.99 16.17
C GLY A 185 9.83 20.10 15.00
N LEU A 186 8.92 21.06 15.09
CA LEU A 186 7.96 21.38 14.03
C LEU A 186 8.62 22.16 12.89
N ASN A 187 8.05 22.02 11.71
CA ASN A 187 8.41 22.74 10.48
C ASN A 187 7.11 22.98 9.71
N ASP A 188 6.83 24.21 9.33
CA ASP A 188 5.84 24.51 8.31
C ASP A 188 6.30 23.96 6.96
N ILE A 189 5.36 23.56 6.12
CA ILE A 189 5.63 22.96 4.82
C ILE A 189 4.45 23.19 3.90
N ASN A 190 4.73 23.23 2.59
CA ASN A 190 3.68 23.13 1.59
C ASN A 190 2.80 21.87 1.84
N CYS A 191 1.48 22.09 1.90
CA CYS A 191 0.50 21.04 2.21
C CYS A 191 0.48 19.87 1.22
N GLU A 192 0.93 20.09 -0.01
CA GLU A 192 1.05 19.07 -1.05
C GLU A 192 2.40 18.34 -1.00
N GLY A 193 3.20 18.58 0.04
CA GLY A 193 4.40 17.81 0.32
C GLY A 193 4.13 16.31 0.37
N ARG A 194 4.98 15.53 -0.30
CA ARG A 194 4.91 14.07 -0.30
C ARG A 194 5.40 13.52 1.05
N CYS A 195 4.50 13.54 2.04
CA CYS A 195 4.80 13.21 3.42
C CYS A 195 3.91 12.06 3.95
N PRO A 196 4.36 11.29 4.95
CA PRO A 196 3.45 10.50 5.77
C PRO A 196 2.60 11.44 6.63
N HIS A 197 1.58 10.91 7.31
CA HIS A 197 0.76 11.66 8.27
C HIS A 197 0.50 10.82 9.52
N ILE A 198 0.13 11.51 10.58
CA ILE A 198 -0.18 10.91 11.87
C ILE A 198 -1.64 11.20 12.20
N CYS A 199 -2.38 10.15 12.53
CA CYS A 199 -3.72 10.25 13.09
C CYS A 199 -3.68 10.04 14.60
N GLU A 200 -4.58 10.68 15.32
CA GLU A 200 -4.83 10.49 16.74
C GLU A 200 -6.28 10.07 16.95
N ILE A 201 -6.49 9.12 17.86
CA ILE A 201 -7.80 8.79 18.44
C ILE A 201 -7.72 9.08 19.93
N ARG A 202 -8.48 10.07 20.41
CA ARG A 202 -8.68 10.30 21.85
C ARG A 202 -9.78 9.42 22.38
N LEU A 203 -9.41 8.59 23.34
CA LEU A 203 -10.35 7.68 23.95
C LEU A 203 -11.08 8.40 25.08
N LYS A 204 -12.36 8.72 24.86
CA LYS A 204 -13.26 9.24 25.89
C LYS A 204 -13.24 8.30 27.11
N VAL A 205 -12.94 8.89 28.26
CA VAL A 205 -12.94 8.20 29.55
C VAL A 205 -14.37 7.96 29.99
#